data_AF-A0A932T0Y4-F1
#
_entry.id   AF-A0A932T0Y4-F1
#
_cell.length_a   1.000
_cell.length_b   1.000
_cell.length_c   1.000
_cell.angle_alpha   90.00
_cell.angle_beta   90.00
_cell.angle_gamma   90.00
#
_symmetry.space_group_name_H-M   'P 1'
#
loop_
_entity.id
_entity.type
_entity.pdbx_description
1 polymer ?
#
loop_
_entity_poly.entity_id
_entity_poly.type
_entity_poly.pdbx_seq_one_letter_code
_entity_poly.pdbx_strand_id
1 'polypeptide(L)'
;MHHLESRANFLLTSNQQQIYRRTDRMFALLMPLQWAGAIIGAFWLSPQTWEGATSSVHPHVWMAVVFGGILCSLPVILAWLAPGRTLTRYTIACAQVGFSSLLIHISGGRIETHFHVFGSLAFLAAYRDWKVLLPPTLLVAGDHFVRGALWPETVFGVLTASPWRWLEHGAWVIFEDLFLIISIRQADKEMRAAALQTAELEWNHSQLGKAKEQAEAANAAKSEFLANMSHEIRTP
;
A
#
# COMPACT_ATOMS: atom_id res chain seq x y z
N MET A 1 -16.01 -25.52 -15.17
CA MET A 1 -14.66 -24.93 -14.97
C MET A 1 -14.64 -23.43 -15.26
N HIS A 2 -15.06 -22.96 -16.45
CA HIS A 2 -15.06 -21.52 -16.80
C HIS A 2 -15.79 -20.59 -15.79
N HIS A 3 -16.95 -21.00 -15.25
CA HIS A 3 -17.67 -20.20 -14.24
C HIS A 3 -16.87 -20.01 -12.95
N LEU A 4 -16.19 -21.06 -12.49
CA LEU A 4 -15.39 -21.07 -11.26
C LEU A 4 -14.17 -20.18 -11.39
N GLU A 5 -13.45 -20.27 -12.51
CA GLU A 5 -12.32 -19.40 -12.81
C GLU A 5 -12.75 -17.92 -12.90
N SER A 6 -13.87 -17.63 -13.56
CA SER A 6 -14.38 -16.26 -13.63
C SER A 6 -14.73 -15.70 -12.24
N ARG A 7 -15.32 -16.53 -11.37
CA ARG A 7 -15.70 -16.15 -10.01
C ARG A 7 -14.47 -15.91 -9.14
N ALA A 8 -13.47 -16.78 -9.21
CA ALA A 8 -12.21 -16.60 -8.49
C ALA A 8 -11.49 -15.32 -8.94
N ASN A 9 -11.45 -15.03 -10.24
CA ASN A 9 -10.86 -13.80 -10.77
C ASN A 9 -11.62 -12.55 -10.31
N PHE A 10 -12.95 -12.60 -10.26
CA PHE A 10 -13.77 -11.52 -9.71
C PHE A 10 -13.45 -11.26 -8.22
N LEU A 11 -13.40 -12.32 -7.41
CA LEU A 11 -13.07 -12.21 -5.98
C LEU A 11 -11.66 -11.64 -5.77
N LEU A 12 -10.68 -12.12 -6.54
CA LEU A 12 -9.31 -11.64 -6.49
C LEU A 12 -9.22 -10.15 -6.81
N THR A 13 -9.80 -9.72 -7.93
CA THR A 13 -9.75 -8.31 -8.38
C THR A 13 -10.51 -7.40 -7.43
N SER A 14 -11.63 -7.85 -6.88
CA SER A 14 -12.37 -7.14 -5.83
C SER A 14 -11.53 -6.95 -4.57
N ASN A 15 -10.87 -8.02 -4.08
CA ASN A 15 -10.00 -7.97 -2.91
C ASN A 15 -8.80 -7.04 -3.12
N GLN A 16 -8.14 -7.10 -4.29
CA GLN A 16 -7.06 -6.19 -4.66
C GLN A 16 -7.53 -4.73 -4.64
N GLN A 17 -8.69 -4.44 -5.24
CA GLN A 17 -9.23 -3.09 -5.28
C GLN A 17 -9.58 -2.58 -3.87
N GLN A 18 -10.09 -3.44 -2.99
CA GLN A 18 -10.36 -3.08 -1.61
C GLN A 18 -9.08 -2.75 -0.84
N ILE A 19 -8.01 -3.52 -1.04
CA ILE A 19 -6.68 -3.24 -0.47
C ILE A 19 -6.20 -1.87 -0.94
N TYR A 20 -6.23 -1.59 -2.24
CA TYR A 20 -5.79 -0.30 -2.76
C TYR A 20 -6.55 0.88 -2.14
N ARG A 21 -7.89 0.81 -2.10
CA ARG A 21 -8.73 1.86 -1.53
C ARG A 21 -8.50 2.04 -0.02
N ARG A 22 -8.31 0.94 0.71
CA ARG A 22 -8.04 0.99 2.16
C ARG A 22 -6.69 1.64 2.43
N THR A 23 -5.67 1.25 1.67
CA THR A 23 -4.31 1.81 1.81
C THR A 23 -4.28 3.29 1.41
N ASP A 24 -4.98 3.69 0.34
CA ASP A 24 -5.13 5.11 -0.01
C ASP A 24 -5.71 5.94 1.14
N ARG A 25 -6.77 5.44 1.81
CA ARG A 25 -7.38 6.12 2.96
C ARG A 25 -6.48 6.17 4.18
N MET A 26 -5.68 5.12 4.41
CA MET A 26 -4.66 5.14 5.46
C MET A 26 -3.65 6.26 5.20
N PHE A 27 -3.16 6.40 3.97
CA PHE A 27 -2.26 7.50 3.61
C PHE A 27 -2.95 8.87 3.63
N ALA A 28 -4.24 8.96 3.32
CA ALA A 28 -4.99 10.21 3.46
C ALA A 28 -5.00 10.74 4.91
N LEU A 29 -4.91 9.84 5.90
CA LEU A 29 -4.73 10.20 7.30
C LEU A 29 -3.26 10.44 7.67
N LEU A 30 -2.35 9.58 7.18
CA LEU A 30 -0.92 9.69 7.48
C LEU A 30 -0.31 10.99 6.95
N MET A 31 -0.69 11.43 5.76
CA MET A 31 -0.11 12.59 5.08
C MET A 31 -0.25 13.89 5.90
N PRO A 32 -1.44 14.28 6.41
CA PRO A 32 -1.56 15.42 7.32
C PRO A 32 -0.81 15.24 8.64
N LEU A 33 -0.80 14.02 9.20
CA LEU A 33 -0.12 13.74 10.48
C LEU A 33 1.39 13.90 10.35
N GLN A 34 1.99 13.33 9.31
CA GLN A 34 3.42 13.47 9.06
C GLN A 34 3.78 14.89 8.64
N TRP A 35 2.88 15.61 7.96
CA TRP A 35 3.09 17.02 7.66
C TRP A 35 3.15 17.87 8.93
N ALA A 36 2.19 17.71 9.85
CA ALA A 36 2.23 18.35 11.15
C ALA A 36 3.50 17.96 11.92
N GLY A 37 3.88 16.67 11.89
CA GLY A 37 5.12 16.18 12.46
C GLY A 37 6.38 16.84 11.86
N ALA A 38 6.42 17.06 10.55
CA ALA A 38 7.51 17.75 9.87
C ALA A 38 7.62 19.23 10.28
N ILE A 39 6.49 19.92 10.44
CA ILE A 39 6.46 21.31 10.94
C ILE A 39 6.99 21.37 12.38
N ILE A 40 6.49 20.50 13.26
CA ILE A 40 6.93 20.42 14.66
C ILE A 40 8.42 20.07 14.74
N GLY A 41 8.85 19.07 13.97
CA GLY A 41 10.24 18.65 13.86
C GLY A 41 11.15 19.77 13.36
N ALA A 42 10.69 20.58 12.40
CA ALA A 42 11.42 21.76 11.95
C ALA A 42 11.62 22.76 13.09
N PHE A 43 10.63 23.02 13.95
CA PHE A 43 10.83 23.93 15.09
C PHE A 43 11.81 23.40 16.14
N TRP A 44 11.84 22.08 16.39
CA TRP A 44 12.68 21.50 17.44
C TRP A 44 14.09 21.15 17.00
N LEU A 45 14.26 20.64 15.77
CA LEU A 45 15.53 20.14 15.27
C LEU A 45 16.31 21.20 14.50
N SER A 46 15.64 22.05 13.70
CA SER A 46 16.33 23.06 12.87
C SER A 46 17.22 24.06 13.61
N PRO A 47 16.94 24.48 14.87
CA PRO A 47 17.86 25.37 15.58
C PRO A 47 19.24 24.73 15.84
N GLN A 48 19.36 23.41 15.73
CA GLN A 48 20.51 22.62 16.15
C GLN A 48 21.20 21.86 15.00
N THR A 49 20.65 21.86 13.78
CA THR A 49 21.04 20.93 12.70
C THR A 49 21.92 21.49 11.58
N TRP A 50 22.62 22.60 11.78
CA TRP A 50 23.67 23.06 10.87
C TRP A 50 24.95 23.33 11.67
N GLU A 51 26.05 22.62 11.37
CA GLU A 51 27.34 22.88 12.01
C GLU A 51 27.87 24.28 11.62
N GLY A 52 27.84 25.21 12.58
CA GLY A 52 29.01 26.07 12.84
C GLY A 52 28.97 27.56 12.49
N ALA A 53 27.97 28.12 11.78
CA ALA A 53 28.01 29.57 11.46
C ALA A 53 26.71 30.35 11.72
N THR A 54 25.52 29.81 11.43
CA THR A 54 24.26 30.48 11.76
C THR A 54 23.13 29.46 11.97
N SER A 55 22.54 29.47 13.17
CA SER A 55 21.28 28.78 13.43
C SER A 55 20.15 29.67 12.93
N SER A 56 19.32 29.18 12.00
CA SER A 56 18.11 29.90 11.60
C SER A 56 16.93 28.93 11.48
N VAL A 57 15.93 29.14 12.32
CA VAL A 57 14.70 28.33 12.36
C VAL A 57 13.81 28.61 11.15
N HIS A 58 13.91 29.83 10.61
CA HIS A 58 12.98 30.34 9.61
C HIS A 58 12.95 29.56 8.29
N PRO A 59 14.10 29.23 7.65
CA PRO A 59 14.08 28.56 6.34
C PRO A 59 13.51 27.15 6.39
N HIS A 60 13.89 26.35 7.39
CA HIS A 60 13.43 24.96 7.52
C HIS A 60 11.94 24.86 7.85
N VAL A 61 11.42 25.78 8.67
CA VAL A 61 9.98 25.85 8.95
C VAL A 61 9.20 26.23 7.69
N TRP A 62 9.65 27.24 6.94
CA TRP A 62 9.00 27.59 5.67
C TRP A 62 9.02 26.44 4.67
N MET A 63 10.15 25.71 4.60
CA MET A 63 10.25 24.53 3.75
C MET A 63 9.26 23.43 4.19
N ALA A 64 9.18 23.14 5.49
CA ALA A 64 8.22 22.17 6.03
C ALA A 64 6.76 22.56 5.78
N VAL A 65 6.42 23.85 5.89
CA VAL A 65 5.07 24.35 5.62
C VAL A 65 4.74 24.27 4.13
N VAL A 66 5.57 24.86 3.27
CA VAL A 66 5.26 25.00 1.84
C VAL A 66 5.43 23.68 1.10
N PHE A 67 6.62 23.06 1.17
CA PHE A 67 6.85 21.79 0.46
C PHE A 67 6.07 20.65 1.11
N GLY A 68 5.98 20.60 2.44
CA GLY A 68 5.12 19.63 3.11
C GLY A 68 3.65 19.78 2.72
N GLY A 69 3.15 21.02 2.56
CA GLY A 69 1.80 21.27 2.08
C GLY A 69 1.56 20.79 0.65
N ILE A 70 2.52 21.03 -0.25
CA ILE A 70 2.48 20.52 -1.63
C ILE A 70 2.48 18.98 -1.64
N LEU A 71 3.40 18.37 -0.89
CA LEU A 71 3.51 16.90 -0.78
C LEU A 71 2.28 16.28 -0.13
N CYS A 72 1.59 16.96 0.78
CA CYS A 72 0.40 16.46 1.45
C CYS A 72 -0.87 16.61 0.58
N SER A 73 -1.05 17.78 -0.05
CA SER A 73 -2.32 18.17 -0.65
C SER A 73 -2.79 17.25 -1.79
N LEU A 74 -1.98 17.08 -2.84
CA LEU A 74 -2.38 16.30 -4.01
C LEU A 74 -2.67 14.82 -3.70
N PRO A 75 -1.81 14.08 -2.95
CA PRO A 75 -2.10 12.70 -2.57
C PRO A 75 -3.38 12.56 -1.75
N VAL A 76 -3.62 13.46 -0.78
CA VAL A 76 -4.83 13.43 0.03
C VAL A 76 -6.07 13.64 -0.85
N ILE A 77 -6.05 14.65 -1.73
CA ILE A 77 -7.15 14.92 -2.66
C ILE A 77 -7.44 13.68 -3.54
N LEU A 78 -6.41 13.06 -4.12
CA LEU A 78 -6.59 11.87 -4.94
C LEU A 78 -7.05 10.65 -4.15
N ALA A 79 -6.61 10.50 -2.89
CA ALA A 79 -7.05 9.41 -2.02
C ALA A 79 -8.54 9.51 -1.67
N TRP A 80 -9.12 10.72 -1.62
CA TRP A 80 -10.55 10.92 -1.40
C TRP A 80 -11.36 10.83 -2.70
N LEU A 81 -10.91 11.50 -3.77
CA LEU A 81 -11.68 11.64 -5.02
C LEU A 81 -11.52 10.47 -5.98
N ALA A 82 -10.38 9.78 -5.95
CA ALA A 82 -10.04 8.74 -6.90
C ALA A 82 -9.37 7.50 -6.25
N PRO A 83 -9.93 6.93 -5.17
CA PRO A 83 -9.32 5.81 -4.46
C PRO A 83 -9.29 4.52 -5.29
N GLY A 84 -8.17 3.82 -5.18
CA GLY A 84 -7.85 2.56 -5.84
C GLY A 84 -7.33 2.72 -7.28
N ARG A 85 -7.12 3.95 -7.76
CA ARG A 85 -6.51 4.18 -9.08
C ARG A 85 -4.98 4.07 -9.01
N THR A 86 -4.36 3.67 -10.11
CA THR A 86 -2.89 3.58 -10.23
C THR A 86 -2.21 4.92 -10.01
N LEU A 87 -2.78 5.98 -10.61
CA LEU A 87 -2.26 7.34 -10.44
C LEU A 87 -2.25 7.77 -8.98
N THR A 88 -3.32 7.47 -8.23
CA THR A 88 -3.43 7.81 -6.81
C THR A 88 -2.32 7.17 -5.98
N ARG A 89 -2.15 5.85 -6.09
CA ARG A 89 -1.12 5.13 -5.32
C ARG A 89 0.31 5.52 -5.71
N TYR A 90 0.58 5.82 -6.98
CA TYR A 90 1.91 6.31 -7.39
C TYR A 90 2.18 7.73 -6.91
N THR A 91 1.16 8.59 -6.90
CA THR A 91 1.27 9.95 -6.36
C THR A 91 1.54 9.91 -4.85
N ILE A 92 0.82 9.06 -4.11
CA ILE A 92 1.06 8.80 -2.69
C ILE A 92 2.47 8.26 -2.47
N ALA A 93 2.93 7.29 -3.26
CA ALA A 93 4.25 6.69 -3.13
C ALA A 93 5.38 7.73 -3.30
N CYS A 94 5.32 8.53 -4.37
CA CYS A 94 6.30 9.59 -4.61
C CYS A 94 6.27 10.67 -3.51
N ALA A 95 5.07 11.07 -3.06
CA ALA A 95 4.94 12.04 -1.99
C ALA A 95 5.46 11.52 -0.65
N GLN A 96 5.26 10.23 -0.35
CA GLN A 96 5.69 9.61 0.89
C GLN A 96 7.22 9.64 1.02
N VAL A 97 7.95 9.29 -0.03
CA VAL A 97 9.43 9.42 -0.01
C VAL A 97 9.89 10.86 -0.21
N GLY A 98 9.07 11.72 -0.82
CA GLY A 98 9.29 13.17 -0.81
C GLY A 98 9.28 13.74 0.61
N PHE A 99 8.39 13.25 1.48
CA PHE A 99 8.43 13.55 2.91
C PHE A 99 9.72 13.02 3.56
N SER A 100 10.20 11.84 3.20
CA SER A 100 11.52 11.37 3.68
C SER A 100 12.63 12.33 3.30
N SER A 101 12.70 12.78 2.04
CA SER A 101 13.72 13.75 1.58
C SER A 101 13.62 15.08 2.33
N LEU A 102 12.40 15.60 2.51
CA LEU A 102 12.14 16.81 3.29
C LEU A 102 12.60 16.66 4.75
N LEU A 103 12.26 15.54 5.40
CA LEU A 103 12.64 15.27 6.79
C LEU A 103 14.16 15.17 6.93
N ILE A 104 14.83 14.46 6.03
CA ILE A 104 16.31 14.36 5.99
C ILE A 104 16.93 15.75 5.84
N HIS A 105 16.37 16.59 4.97
CA HIS A 105 16.87 17.95 4.77
C HIS A 105 16.73 18.81 6.04
N ILE A 106 15.54 18.87 6.65
CA ILE A 106 15.32 19.69 7.85
C ILE A 106 16.09 19.18 9.07
N SER A 107 16.44 17.89 9.10
CA SER A 107 17.27 17.31 10.16
C SER A 107 18.77 17.44 9.91
N GLY A 108 19.18 18.11 8.83
CA GLY A 108 20.60 18.33 8.51
C GLY A 108 21.31 17.06 8.03
N GLY A 109 20.62 16.17 7.31
CA GLY A 109 21.21 14.95 6.76
C GLY A 109 21.47 13.84 7.80
N ARG A 110 20.77 13.88 8.94
CA ARG A 110 20.91 12.87 10.00
C ARG A 110 20.59 11.46 9.52
N ILE A 111 21.48 10.51 9.83
CA ILE A 111 21.33 9.10 9.43
C ILE A 111 20.05 8.49 10.01
N GLU A 112 19.67 8.85 11.25
CA GLU A 112 18.46 8.35 11.89
C GLU A 112 17.18 8.73 11.13
N THR A 113 17.19 9.88 10.44
CA THR A 113 16.02 10.31 9.66
C THR A 113 15.87 9.50 8.37
N HIS A 114 16.94 8.86 7.88
CA HIS A 114 16.89 7.99 6.71
C HIS A 114 16.05 6.74 6.96
N PHE A 115 15.87 6.31 8.21
CA PHE A 115 14.95 5.21 8.56
C PHE A 115 13.51 5.49 8.12
N HIS A 116 13.13 6.75 7.92
CA HIS A 116 11.83 7.11 7.36
C HIS A 116 11.65 6.61 5.92
N VAL A 117 12.73 6.50 5.11
CA VAL A 117 12.68 5.90 3.77
C VAL A 117 12.26 4.44 3.86
N PHE A 118 12.94 3.67 4.71
CA PHE A 118 12.65 2.24 4.91
C PHE A 118 11.22 2.03 5.44
N GLY A 119 10.85 2.74 6.50
CA GLY A 119 9.48 2.70 7.03
C GLY A 119 8.42 3.09 5.98
N SER A 120 8.73 4.05 5.12
CA SER A 120 7.85 4.46 4.02
C SER A 120 7.66 3.35 2.98
N LEU A 121 8.74 2.69 2.54
CA LEU A 121 8.65 1.58 1.60
C LEU A 121 7.90 0.39 2.20
N ALA A 122 8.13 0.09 3.49
CA ALA A 122 7.35 -0.90 4.22
C ALA A 122 5.85 -0.57 4.27
N PHE A 123 5.47 0.69 4.48
CA PHE A 123 4.05 1.10 4.45
C PHE A 123 3.48 1.03 3.04
N LEU A 124 4.26 1.39 2.01
CA LEU A 124 3.85 1.29 0.62
C LEU A 124 3.69 -0.17 0.16
N ALA A 125 4.43 -1.12 0.76
CA ALA A 125 4.23 -2.54 0.51
C ALA A 125 2.83 -3.03 0.92
N ALA A 126 2.10 -2.30 1.77
CA ALA A 126 0.70 -2.59 2.11
C ALA A 126 -0.25 -2.49 0.91
N TYR A 127 0.14 -1.83 -0.19
CA TYR A 127 -0.60 -1.89 -1.45
C TYR A 127 -0.62 -3.31 -2.04
N ARG A 128 0.34 -4.18 -1.70
CA ARG A 128 0.54 -5.49 -2.34
C ARG A 128 0.68 -5.42 -3.87
N ASP A 129 1.15 -4.29 -4.39
CA ASP A 129 1.53 -4.09 -5.79
C ASP A 129 3.00 -3.69 -5.83
N TRP A 130 3.87 -4.64 -6.16
CA TRP A 130 5.33 -4.43 -6.15
C TRP A 130 5.78 -3.29 -7.06
N LYS A 131 4.99 -2.93 -8.08
CA LYS A 131 5.31 -1.82 -8.97
C LYS A 131 5.24 -0.46 -8.28
N VAL A 132 4.51 -0.37 -7.17
CA VAL A 132 4.41 0.87 -6.35
C VAL A 132 5.75 1.23 -5.72
N LEU A 133 6.65 0.26 -5.54
CA LEU A 133 7.98 0.51 -4.98
C LEU A 133 8.96 1.12 -6.00
N LEU A 134 8.73 0.95 -7.31
CA LEU A 134 9.70 1.43 -8.32
C LEU A 134 9.83 2.96 -8.36
N PRO A 135 8.75 3.76 -8.49
CA PRO A 135 8.87 5.22 -8.52
C PRO A 135 9.56 5.82 -7.28
N PRO A 136 9.20 5.47 -6.04
CA PRO A 136 9.85 6.04 -4.86
C PRO A 136 11.31 5.63 -4.74
N THR A 137 11.68 4.39 -5.07
CA THR A 137 13.09 3.94 -5.03
C THR A 137 13.95 4.69 -6.04
N LEU A 138 13.46 4.91 -7.26
CA LEU A 138 14.14 5.75 -8.25
C LEU A 138 14.28 7.20 -7.79
N LEU A 139 13.22 7.75 -7.18
CA LEU A 139 13.22 9.11 -6.66
C LEU A 139 14.25 9.28 -5.55
N VAL A 140 14.30 8.36 -4.58
CA VAL A 140 15.26 8.39 -3.47
C VAL A 140 16.69 8.25 -3.98
N ALA A 141 16.95 7.31 -4.89
CA ALA A 141 18.28 7.12 -5.47
C ALA A 141 18.74 8.39 -6.22
N GLY A 142 17.87 8.97 -7.04
CA GLY A 142 18.16 10.22 -7.75
C GLY A 142 18.37 11.40 -6.81
N ASP A 143 17.54 11.51 -5.77
CA ASP A 143 17.66 12.52 -4.71
C ASP A 143 19.02 12.43 -3.99
N HIS A 144 19.43 11.23 -3.59
CA HIS A 144 20.72 11.01 -2.91
C HIS A 144 21.91 11.23 -3.84
N PHE A 145 21.78 10.90 -5.13
CA PHE A 145 22.81 11.16 -6.13
C PHE A 145 22.99 12.67 -6.36
N VAL A 146 21.89 13.38 -6.68
CA VAL A 146 21.94 14.81 -7.02
C VAL A 146 22.31 15.65 -5.80
N ARG A 147 21.63 15.48 -4.67
CA ARG A 147 21.95 16.24 -3.45
C ARG A 147 23.29 15.82 -2.88
N GLY A 148 23.65 14.55 -2.96
CA GLY A 148 24.96 14.05 -2.54
C GLY A 148 26.14 14.61 -3.33
N ALA A 149 25.92 15.00 -4.59
CA ALA A 149 26.94 15.62 -5.43
C ALA A 149 27.00 17.16 -5.27
N LEU A 150 25.86 17.82 -5.12
CA LEU A 150 25.76 19.28 -5.13
C LEU A 150 25.75 19.92 -3.73
N TRP A 151 25.04 19.31 -2.78
CA TRP A 151 24.85 19.82 -1.42
C TRP A 151 24.87 18.65 -0.41
N PRO A 152 26.04 18.00 -0.22
CA PRO A 152 26.14 16.78 0.58
C PRO A 152 25.68 17.00 2.02
N GLU A 153 25.76 18.22 2.56
CA GLU A 153 25.28 18.56 3.89
C GLU A 153 23.78 18.29 4.07
N THR A 154 22.99 18.46 3.01
CA THR A 154 21.52 18.34 3.07
C THR A 154 21.01 16.91 3.12
N VAL A 155 21.86 15.93 2.80
CA VAL A 155 21.50 14.51 2.73
C VAL A 155 22.38 13.66 3.63
N PHE A 156 23.68 13.92 3.68
CA PHE A 156 24.64 13.12 4.45
C PHE A 156 25.17 13.81 5.70
N GLY A 157 24.82 15.08 5.93
CA GLY A 157 25.26 15.85 7.10
C GLY A 157 26.77 16.12 7.13
N VAL A 158 27.44 16.08 5.98
CA VAL A 158 28.89 16.30 5.84
C VAL A 158 29.16 17.31 4.72
N LEU A 159 30.24 18.09 4.83
CA LEU A 159 30.60 19.09 3.82
C LEU A 159 31.08 18.48 2.49
N THR A 160 31.67 17.29 2.54
CA THR A 160 32.14 16.56 1.37
C THR A 160 31.82 15.08 1.53
N ALA A 161 31.17 14.48 0.54
CA ALA A 161 30.87 13.05 0.52
C ALA A 161 31.69 12.32 -0.54
N SER A 162 31.98 11.04 -0.28
CA SER A 162 32.49 10.14 -1.32
C SER A 162 31.51 10.07 -2.49
N PRO A 163 31.96 10.09 -3.77
CA PRO A 163 31.10 9.93 -4.93
C PRO A 163 30.27 8.63 -4.93
N TRP A 164 30.68 7.63 -4.14
CA TRP A 164 30.03 6.33 -4.02
C TRP A 164 29.00 6.25 -2.90
N ARG A 165 28.91 7.27 -2.03
CA ARG A 165 28.06 7.20 -0.83
C ARG A 165 26.57 7.04 -1.13
N TRP A 166 26.09 7.61 -2.25
CA TRP A 166 24.71 7.41 -2.69
C TRP A 166 24.44 5.96 -3.12
N LEU A 167 25.44 5.25 -3.66
CA LEU A 167 25.32 3.83 -4.01
C LEU A 167 25.25 2.96 -2.76
N GLU A 168 25.98 3.30 -1.70
CA GLU A 168 25.88 2.61 -0.41
C GLU A 168 24.45 2.71 0.15
N HIS A 169 23.85 3.91 0.13
CA HIS A 169 22.46 4.11 0.58
C HIS A 169 21.47 3.41 -0.35
N GLY A 170 21.65 3.56 -1.67
CA GLY A 170 20.82 2.90 -2.67
C GLY A 170 20.85 1.37 -2.57
N ALA A 171 22.00 0.78 -2.23
CA ALA A 171 22.14 -0.65 -2.03
C ALA A 171 21.28 -1.17 -0.86
N TRP A 172 21.22 -0.43 0.26
CA TRP A 172 20.34 -0.79 1.38
C TRP A 172 18.86 -0.68 1.03
N VAL A 173 18.47 0.34 0.26
CA VAL A 173 17.09 0.48 -0.23
C VAL A 173 16.73 -0.69 -1.17
N ILE A 174 17.61 -1.02 -2.12
CA ILE A 174 17.40 -2.17 -3.02
C ILE A 174 17.31 -3.47 -2.22
N PHE A 175 18.17 -3.65 -1.21
CA PHE A 175 18.15 -4.81 -0.35
C PHE A 175 16.79 -4.95 0.36
N GLU A 176 16.26 -3.90 0.96
CA GLU A 176 14.92 -3.91 1.56
C GLU A 176 13.83 -4.21 0.52
N ASP A 177 13.84 -3.52 -0.62
CA ASP A 177 12.86 -3.70 -1.69
C ASP A 177 12.81 -5.16 -2.16
N LEU A 178 13.94 -5.87 -2.23
CA LEU A 178 13.95 -7.29 -2.58
C LEU A 178 13.10 -8.13 -1.63
N PHE A 179 13.23 -7.92 -0.31
CA PHE A 179 12.40 -8.61 0.68
C PHE A 179 10.93 -8.21 0.55
N LEU A 180 10.64 -6.92 0.41
CA LEU A 180 9.26 -6.44 0.25
C LEU A 180 8.61 -7.01 -1.01
N ILE A 181 9.33 -7.07 -2.14
CA ILE A 181 8.85 -7.67 -3.39
C ILE A 181 8.57 -9.16 -3.20
N ILE A 182 9.45 -9.90 -2.53
CA ILE A 182 9.24 -11.32 -2.23
C ILE A 182 7.96 -11.51 -1.40
N SER A 183 7.82 -10.75 -0.31
CA SER A 183 6.64 -10.80 0.57
C SER A 183 5.35 -10.42 -0.16
N ILE A 184 5.38 -9.40 -1.01
CA ILE A 184 4.22 -8.99 -1.83
C ILE A 184 3.82 -10.11 -2.80
N ARG A 185 4.79 -10.73 -3.48
CA ARG A 185 4.52 -11.83 -4.43
C ARG A 185 3.98 -13.06 -3.72
N GLN A 186 4.43 -13.35 -2.51
CA GLN A 186 3.88 -14.42 -1.69
C GLN A 186 2.43 -14.11 -1.27
N ALA A 187 2.16 -12.90 -0.78
CA ALA A 187 0.82 -12.47 -0.41
C ALA A 187 -0.16 -12.47 -1.61
N ASP A 188 0.28 -12.15 -2.82
CA ASP A 188 -0.55 -12.25 -4.03
C ASP A 188 -0.89 -13.70 -4.37
N LYS A 189 0.07 -14.63 -4.24
CA LYS A 189 -0.18 -16.07 -4.44
C LYS A 189 -1.19 -16.60 -3.43
N GLU A 190 -1.05 -16.24 -2.15
CA GLU A 190 -1.97 -16.63 -1.09
C GLU A 190 -3.39 -16.09 -1.34
N MET A 191 -3.51 -14.83 -1.77
CA MET A 191 -4.79 -14.22 -2.10
C MET A 191 -5.48 -14.88 -3.30
N ARG A 192 -4.71 -15.30 -4.32
CA ARG A 192 -5.21 -16.07 -5.46
C ARG A 192 -5.73 -17.44 -5.03
N ALA A 193 -4.96 -18.15 -4.19
CA ALA A 193 -5.37 -19.45 -3.67
C ALA A 193 -6.65 -19.34 -2.83
N ALA A 194 -6.74 -18.33 -1.96
CA ALA A 194 -7.94 -18.08 -1.16
C ALA A 194 -9.16 -17.73 -2.02
N ALA A 195 -8.99 -16.96 -3.09
CA ALA A 195 -10.07 -16.63 -4.03
C ALA A 195 -10.59 -17.88 -4.77
N LEU A 196 -9.70 -18.79 -5.18
CA LEU A 196 -10.06 -20.08 -5.80
C LEU A 196 -10.83 -20.97 -4.82
N GLN A 197 -10.31 -21.15 -3.59
CA GLN A 197 -10.97 -21.94 -2.55
C GLN A 197 -12.36 -21.40 -2.22
N THR A 198 -12.50 -20.07 -2.14
CA THR A 198 -13.80 -19.42 -1.89
C THR A 198 -14.77 -19.68 -3.05
N ALA A 199 -14.32 -19.57 -4.30
CA ALA A 199 -15.15 -19.86 -5.47
C ALA A 199 -15.58 -21.35 -5.53
N GLU A 200 -14.69 -22.27 -5.17
CA GLU A 200 -15.00 -23.70 -5.05
C GLU A 200 -16.04 -23.97 -3.96
N LEU A 201 -15.89 -23.34 -2.80
CA LEU A 201 -16.86 -23.45 -1.70
C LEU A 201 -18.24 -22.94 -2.11
N GLU A 202 -18.31 -21.76 -2.74
CA GLU A 202 -19.57 -21.20 -3.26
C GLU A 202 -20.23 -22.13 -4.29
N TRP A 203 -19.43 -22.72 -5.19
CA TRP A 203 -19.92 -23.66 -6.19
C TRP A 203 -20.48 -24.94 -5.55
N ASN A 204 -19.70 -25.57 -4.67
CA ASN A 204 -20.10 -26.81 -3.99
C ASN A 204 -21.35 -26.60 -3.14
N HIS A 205 -21.45 -25.47 -2.43
CA HIS A 205 -22.64 -25.10 -1.67
C HIS A 205 -23.87 -24.97 -2.58
N SER A 206 -23.73 -24.36 -3.77
CA SER A 206 -24.82 -24.27 -4.74
C SER A 206 -25.25 -25.65 -5.28
N GLN A 207 -24.31 -26.55 -5.55
CA GLN A 207 -24.64 -27.92 -6.01
C GLN A 207 -25.33 -28.74 -4.92
N LEU A 208 -24.87 -28.64 -3.68
CA LEU A 208 -25.51 -29.26 -2.53
C LEU A 208 -26.94 -28.75 -2.34
N GLY A 209 -27.17 -27.44 -2.50
CA GLY A 209 -28.51 -26.86 -2.47
C GLY A 209 -29.44 -27.47 -3.51
N LYS A 210 -28.99 -27.57 -4.77
CA LYS A 210 -29.77 -28.19 -5.86
C LYS A 210 -30.04 -29.67 -5.63
N ALA A 211 -29.04 -30.43 -5.16
CA ALA A 211 -29.20 -31.84 -4.86
C ALA A 211 -30.20 -32.06 -3.72
N LYS A 212 -30.18 -31.19 -2.70
CA LYS A 212 -31.16 -31.20 -1.61
C LYS A 212 -32.57 -30.91 -2.12
N GLU A 213 -32.75 -29.86 -2.92
CA GLU A 213 -34.06 -29.52 -3.53
C GLU A 213 -34.62 -30.67 -4.38
N GLN A 214 -33.77 -31.33 -5.18
CA GLN A 214 -34.17 -32.50 -5.97
C GLN A 214 -34.58 -33.68 -5.09
N ALA A 215 -33.85 -33.95 -4.00
CA ALA A 215 -34.19 -35.01 -3.07
C ALA A 215 -35.51 -34.73 -2.33
N GLU A 216 -35.74 -33.48 -1.92
CA GLU A 216 -37.00 -33.04 -1.30
C GLU A 216 -38.17 -33.15 -2.27
N ALA A 217 -38.01 -32.71 -3.52
CA ALA A 217 -39.03 -32.85 -4.56
C ALA A 217 -39.36 -34.33 -4.86
N ALA A 218 -38.35 -35.20 -4.95
CA ALA A 218 -38.56 -36.63 -5.14
C ALA A 218 -39.29 -37.28 -3.95
N ASN A 219 -38.95 -36.90 -2.72
CA ASN A 219 -39.64 -37.38 -1.51
C ASN A 219 -41.10 -36.88 -1.44
N ALA A 220 -41.36 -35.64 -1.85
CA ALA A 220 -42.71 -35.09 -1.92
C ALA A 220 -43.56 -35.84 -2.96
N ALA A 221 -43.06 -36.01 -4.18
CA ALA A 221 -43.74 -36.76 -5.24
C ALA A 221 -44.01 -38.22 -4.83
N LYS A 222 -43.08 -38.87 -4.13
CA LYS A 222 -43.29 -40.22 -3.59
C LYS A 222 -44.40 -40.25 -2.54
N SER A 223 -44.42 -39.27 -1.64
CA SER A 223 -45.46 -39.16 -0.60
C SER A 223 -46.85 -38.95 -1.21
N GLU A 224 -46.95 -38.09 -2.22
CA GLU A 224 -48.19 -37.85 -2.97
C GLU A 224 -48.67 -39.11 -3.70
N PHE A 225 -47.76 -39.81 -4.40
CA PHE A 225 -48.07 -41.07 -5.05
C PHE A 225 -48.60 -42.12 -4.06
N LEU A 226 -47.95 -42.30 -2.92
CA LEU A 226 -48.39 -43.25 -1.89
C LEU A 226 -49.75 -42.87 -1.29
N ALA A 227 -50.02 -41.57 -1.11
CA ALA A 227 -51.31 -41.09 -0.64
C ALA A 227 -52.43 -41.38 -1.65
N ASN A 228 -52.20 -41.13 -2.94
CA ASN A 228 -53.15 -41.42 -4.01
C ASN A 228 -53.43 -42.91 -4.14
N MET A 229 -52.38 -43.76 -4.14
CA MET A 229 -52.54 -45.21 -4.17
C MET A 229 -53.32 -45.76 -2.96
N SER A 230 -53.06 -45.22 -1.76
CA SER A 230 -53.78 -45.60 -0.55
C SER A 230 -55.27 -45.24 -0.63
N HIS A 231 -55.59 -44.10 -1.24
CA HIS A 231 -56.96 -43.68 -1.49
C HIS A 231 -57.66 -44.63 -2.47
N GLU A 232 -57.07 -44.93 -3.62
CA GLU A 232 -57.64 -45.85 -4.63
C GLU A 232 -57.88 -47.27 -4.07
N ILE A 233 -56.97 -47.80 -3.26
CA ILE A 233 -57.15 -49.14 -2.66
C ILE A 233 -58.28 -49.16 -1.62
N ARG A 234 -58.59 -48.02 -0.98
CA ARG A 234 -59.62 -47.91 0.07
C ARG A 234 -61.02 -47.59 -0.46
N THR A 235 -61.16 -47.21 -1.72
CA THR A 235 -62.46 -46.96 -2.38
C THR A 235 -62.63 -47.92 -3.55
N PRO A 236 -63.36 -49.05 -3.38
CA PRO A 236 -63.59 -50.03 -4.45
C PRO A 236 -64.49 -49.53 -5.58
#